data_AF-A0A4Y9XT52-F1
#
_entry.id   AF-A0A4Y9XT52-F1
#
_cell.length_a   1.000
_cell.length_b   1.000
_cell.length_c   1.000
_cell.angle_alpha   90.00
_cell.angle_beta   90.00
_cell.angle_gamma   90.00
#
_symmetry.space_group_name_H-M   'P 1'
#
loop_
_entity.id
_entity.type
_entity.pdbx_description
1 polymer ?
#
loop_
_entity_poly.entity_id
_entity_poly.type
_entity_poly.pdbx_seq_one_letter_code
_entity_poly.pdbx_strand_id
1 'polypeptide(L)'
;MSSPTELFLPPELPYPIKITAHAVDPAASVARGTRLLSYSFTYLPPDASEPERRFGTWDSSIEGTVERWGFRTGETVSARKATETPAIYITEPCKHGVQLGGLCCLCGKDMTDYDYTGFSDTSRASIQMTHLANGPLVSLEEAQRIEQETAQHLLKSRKLSLIVDLDQTIVHATVDPTVGEWIAEGEAWEARQVQRAQAAAQHKEGDSDDTVSDDDDEVNPNWEALKDVKKFRLGPEALGQPSFRGPKGKGKEKAIENDGCMYYIKPRPGWNDFLQTMATKYEMHVYTMGTRAYAEEVCAAIDPEGKIFGGRILSRDESGSLTQKSLQRLFPSDQSMVVIIDDRADVWEWSPNLVKVIPYDFFVGIGDINSAFLPKLEPMTPALPTPTPSPSQAIADESQPPEESSTQETVDSSTPPTPPTTPPLSTPPPSTPPSS
;
A
#
# COMPACT_ATOMS: atom_id res chain seq x y z
N MET A 1 -20.13 21.02 -18.59
CA MET A 1 -19.26 21.24 -19.76
C MET A 1 -17.84 20.99 -19.31
N SER A 2 -17.05 20.22 -20.06
CA SER A 2 -15.65 19.96 -19.73
C SER A 2 -14.88 21.30 -19.68
N SER A 3 -13.97 21.44 -18.71
CA SER A 3 -13.04 22.57 -18.70
C SER A 3 -12.09 22.46 -19.90
N PRO A 4 -11.67 23.58 -20.50
CA PRO A 4 -10.74 23.59 -21.64
C PRO A 4 -9.38 23.03 -21.23
N THR A 5 -8.74 22.29 -22.12
CA THR A 5 -7.37 21.81 -21.94
C THR A 5 -6.40 22.89 -22.42
N GLU A 6 -5.46 23.25 -21.54
CA GLU A 6 -4.44 24.26 -21.79
C GLU A 6 -3.20 23.61 -22.43
N LEU A 7 -2.84 24.03 -23.65
CA LEU A 7 -1.62 23.56 -24.30
C LEU A 7 -0.54 24.63 -24.27
N PHE A 8 0.63 24.25 -23.78
CA PHE A 8 1.84 25.08 -23.73
C PHE A 8 2.78 24.75 -24.89
N LEU A 9 3.58 25.72 -25.30
CA LEU A 9 4.61 25.48 -26.31
C LEU A 9 5.73 24.61 -25.72
N PRO A 10 6.24 23.59 -26.44
CA PRO A 10 7.27 22.70 -25.93
C PRO A 10 8.56 23.44 -25.53
N PRO A 11 9.24 23.05 -24.44
CA PRO A 11 10.47 23.71 -24.01
C PRO A 11 11.64 23.51 -24.97
N GLU A 12 11.61 22.49 -25.84
CA GLU A 12 12.64 22.18 -26.83
C GLU A 12 12.62 23.10 -28.05
N LEU A 13 11.58 23.94 -28.19
CA LEU A 13 11.53 24.91 -29.29
C LEU A 13 12.68 25.92 -29.19
N PRO A 14 13.19 26.43 -30.34
CA PRO A 14 14.34 27.32 -30.38
C PRO A 14 13.95 28.76 -29.96
N TYR A 15 13.69 28.96 -28.67
CA TYR A 15 13.33 30.26 -28.12
C TYR A 15 14.47 31.29 -28.21
N PRO A 16 14.15 32.58 -28.36
CA PRO A 16 12.82 33.14 -28.54
C PRO A 16 12.26 32.89 -29.95
N ILE A 17 10.98 32.56 -30.03
CA ILE A 17 10.28 32.34 -31.30
C ILE A 17 9.31 33.49 -31.58
N LYS A 18 9.14 33.86 -32.84
CA LYS A 18 8.12 34.81 -33.28
C LYS A 18 6.98 34.08 -33.97
N ILE A 19 5.75 34.21 -33.46
CA ILE A 19 4.56 33.59 -34.05
C ILE A 19 4.28 34.25 -35.41
N THR A 20 4.28 33.47 -36.48
CA THR A 20 4.10 34.00 -37.84
C THR A 20 2.67 33.87 -38.33
N ALA A 21 1.98 32.79 -37.95
CA ALA A 21 0.57 32.58 -38.28
C ALA A 21 -0.07 31.57 -37.32
N HIS A 22 -1.35 31.76 -37.02
CA HIS A 22 -2.22 30.70 -36.49
C HIS A 22 -2.79 29.95 -37.69
N ALA A 23 -2.67 28.62 -37.68
CA ALA A 23 -3.16 27.78 -38.77
C ALA A 23 -4.63 27.36 -38.58
N VAL A 24 -5.20 27.62 -37.40
CA VAL A 24 -6.58 27.29 -37.04
C VAL A 24 -7.27 28.47 -36.34
N ASP A 25 -8.51 28.72 -36.74
CA ASP A 25 -9.34 29.78 -36.17
C ASP A 25 -10.01 29.33 -34.86
N PRO A 26 -10.37 30.27 -33.96
CA PRO A 26 -11.26 29.98 -32.84
C PRO A 26 -12.58 29.33 -33.33
N ALA A 27 -13.12 28.43 -32.53
CA ALA A 27 -14.25 27.56 -32.82
C ALA A 27 -14.02 26.49 -33.91
N ALA A 28 -12.82 26.38 -34.49
CA ALA A 28 -12.50 25.30 -35.41
C ALA A 28 -12.30 23.97 -34.66
N SER A 29 -12.76 22.87 -35.27
CA SER A 29 -12.45 21.52 -34.81
C SER A 29 -11.06 21.11 -35.32
N VAL A 30 -10.21 20.62 -34.42
CA VAL A 30 -8.87 20.12 -34.73
C VAL A 30 -8.76 18.65 -34.37
N ALA A 31 -8.08 17.88 -35.22
CA ALA A 31 -7.66 16.53 -34.92
C ALA A 31 -6.21 16.53 -34.41
N ARG A 32 -5.79 15.45 -33.75
CA ARG A 32 -4.39 15.25 -33.39
C ARG A 32 -3.51 15.26 -34.65
N GLY A 33 -2.34 15.90 -34.57
CA GLY A 33 -1.44 16.15 -35.71
C GLY A 33 -1.85 17.34 -36.59
N THR A 34 -3.00 17.98 -36.34
CA THR A 34 -3.39 19.20 -37.08
C THR A 34 -2.41 20.33 -36.76
N ARG A 35 -1.89 20.99 -37.78
CA ARG A 35 -1.03 22.16 -37.58
C ARG A 35 -1.76 23.26 -36.83
N LEU A 36 -1.18 23.69 -35.71
CA LEU A 36 -1.74 24.72 -34.85
C LEU A 36 -1.18 26.10 -35.21
N LEU A 37 0.14 26.24 -35.24
CA LEU A 37 0.78 27.50 -35.60
C LEU A 37 2.10 27.31 -36.34
N SER A 38 2.50 28.38 -37.01
CA SER A 38 3.83 28.53 -37.60
C SER A 38 4.60 29.59 -36.81
N TYR A 39 5.90 29.36 -36.63
CA TYR A 39 6.79 30.30 -35.96
C TYR A 39 8.08 30.48 -36.74
N SER A 40 8.81 31.53 -36.41
CA SER A 40 10.17 31.78 -36.93
C SER A 40 11.13 32.04 -35.79
N PHE A 41 12.38 31.65 -35.97
CA PHE A 41 13.46 31.83 -34.99
C PHE A 41 14.77 32.18 -35.69
N THR A 42 15.71 32.72 -34.94
CA THR A 42 17.06 33.02 -35.44
C THR A 42 17.97 31.84 -35.13
N TYR A 43 18.49 31.19 -36.17
CA TYR A 43 19.49 30.15 -36.08
C TYR A 43 20.88 30.77 -36.20
N LEU A 44 21.76 30.42 -35.26
CA LEU A 44 23.18 30.82 -35.27
C LEU A 44 24.01 29.60 -35.69
N PRO A 45 24.55 29.58 -36.91
CA PRO A 45 25.39 28.48 -37.36
C PRO A 45 26.66 28.37 -36.50
N PRO A 46 27.15 27.15 -36.22
CA PRO A 46 28.39 26.94 -35.45
C PRO A 46 29.61 27.63 -36.06
N ASP A 47 29.58 27.81 -37.39
CA ASP A 47 30.71 28.27 -38.19
C ASP A 47 30.85 29.82 -38.21
N ALA A 48 30.17 30.52 -37.31
CA ALA A 48 30.17 31.99 -37.18
C ALA A 48 29.72 32.77 -38.44
N SER A 49 28.91 32.14 -39.30
CA SER A 49 28.24 32.82 -40.42
C SER A 49 27.06 33.67 -39.95
N GLU A 50 26.52 34.52 -40.84
CA GLU A 50 25.43 35.43 -40.49
C GLU A 50 24.19 34.69 -39.95
N PRO A 51 23.49 35.24 -38.94
CA PRO A 51 22.31 34.61 -38.37
C PRO A 51 21.22 34.39 -39.43
N GLU A 52 20.73 33.16 -39.52
CA GLU A 52 19.71 32.77 -40.50
C GLU A 52 18.33 32.74 -39.84
N ARG A 53 17.31 33.31 -40.49
CA ARG A 53 15.93 33.17 -40.03
C ARG A 53 15.34 31.86 -40.55
N ARG A 54 14.98 30.96 -39.63
CA ARG A 54 14.34 29.69 -39.94
C ARG A 54 12.88 29.67 -39.49
N PHE A 55 12.12 28.72 -40.02
CA PHE A 55 10.71 28.53 -39.73
C PHE A 55 10.46 27.13 -39.19
N GLY A 56 9.49 27.03 -38.30
CA GLY A 56 9.00 25.76 -37.77
C GLY A 56 7.50 25.79 -37.62
N THR A 57 6.93 24.62 -37.37
CA THR A 57 5.50 24.44 -37.11
C THR A 57 5.31 23.73 -35.79
N TRP A 58 4.17 23.97 -35.17
CA TRP A 58 3.73 23.25 -33.99
C TRP A 58 2.35 22.67 -34.29
N ASP A 59 2.21 21.36 -34.07
CA ASP A 59 1.03 20.58 -34.41
C ASP A 59 0.33 20.11 -33.12
N SER A 60 -0.99 19.88 -33.20
CA SER A 60 -1.82 19.58 -32.04
C SER A 60 -1.51 18.19 -31.49
N SER A 61 -1.29 18.10 -30.18
CA SER A 61 -1.16 16.83 -29.46
C SER A 61 -2.51 16.21 -29.09
N ILE A 62 -3.62 16.95 -29.24
CA ILE A 62 -4.98 16.53 -28.86
C ILE A 62 -5.99 16.86 -29.95
N GLU A 63 -7.19 16.29 -29.82
CA GLU A 63 -8.35 16.60 -30.66
C GLU A 63 -9.40 17.39 -29.89
N GLY A 64 -10.12 18.29 -30.56
CA GLY A 64 -11.17 19.06 -29.93
C GLY A 64 -11.52 20.35 -30.66
N THR A 65 -12.28 21.22 -30.01
CA THR A 65 -12.66 22.52 -30.55
C THR A 65 -11.77 23.60 -29.95
N VAL A 66 -11.12 24.39 -30.80
CA VAL A 66 -10.29 25.53 -30.37
C VAL A 66 -11.19 26.58 -29.75
N GLU A 67 -10.92 26.98 -28.51
CA GLU A 67 -11.68 28.04 -27.86
C GLU A 67 -11.02 29.39 -28.10
N ARG A 68 -9.71 29.50 -27.80
CA ARG A 68 -8.94 30.74 -27.98
C ARG A 68 -7.44 30.50 -28.00
N TRP A 69 -6.73 31.48 -28.56
CA TRP A 69 -5.27 31.59 -28.54
C TRP A 69 -4.78 32.43 -27.35
N GLY A 70 -3.66 32.05 -26.75
CA GLY A 70 -2.98 32.81 -25.69
C GLY A 70 -1.94 33.81 -26.22
N PHE A 71 -1.36 33.55 -27.39
CA PHE A 71 -0.41 34.45 -28.05
C PHE A 71 -1.02 35.08 -29.30
N ARG A 72 -0.51 36.25 -29.70
CA ARG A 72 -0.95 36.94 -30.92
C ARG A 72 0.01 36.66 -32.07
N THR A 73 -0.51 36.71 -33.30
CA THR A 73 0.33 36.68 -34.50
C THR A 73 1.27 37.89 -34.52
N GLY A 74 2.55 37.65 -34.80
CA GLY A 74 3.62 38.64 -34.77
C GLY A 74 4.30 38.82 -33.41
N GLU A 75 3.79 38.19 -32.34
CA GLU A 75 4.38 38.24 -31.00
C GLU A 75 5.65 37.39 -30.90
N THR A 76 6.65 37.90 -30.17
CA THR A 76 7.87 37.14 -29.82
C THR A 76 7.72 36.54 -28.43
N VAL A 77 7.77 35.21 -28.35
CA VAL A 77 7.60 34.42 -27.13
C VAL A 77 8.98 33.93 -26.66
N SER A 78 9.32 34.21 -25.41
CA SER A 78 10.51 33.68 -24.73
C SER A 78 10.21 32.31 -24.10
N ALA A 79 11.26 31.54 -23.79
CA ALA A 79 11.11 30.24 -23.13
C ALA A 79 10.30 30.35 -21.82
N ARG A 80 10.60 31.36 -20.99
CA ARG A 80 9.86 31.64 -19.75
C ARG A 80 8.37 31.92 -20.00
N LYS A 81 8.05 32.73 -21.02
CA LYS A 81 6.65 33.06 -21.33
C LYS A 81 5.90 31.85 -21.89
N ALA A 82 6.58 31.00 -22.67
CA ALA A 82 6.03 29.75 -23.17
C ALA A 82 5.68 28.75 -22.06
N THR A 83 6.41 28.76 -20.93
CA THR A 83 6.11 27.92 -19.77
C THR A 83 5.04 28.51 -18.85
N GLU A 84 4.94 29.84 -18.75
CA GLU A 84 4.01 30.51 -17.82
C GLU A 84 2.62 30.77 -18.42
N THR A 85 2.49 30.78 -19.75
CA THR A 85 1.24 31.14 -20.44
C THR A 85 0.84 30.06 -21.44
N PRO A 86 -0.40 29.51 -21.35
CA PRO A 86 -0.91 28.59 -22.36
C PRO A 86 -0.95 29.23 -23.74
N ALA A 87 -0.48 28.51 -24.76
CA ALA A 87 -0.47 28.94 -26.14
C ALA A 87 -1.87 28.87 -26.78
N ILE A 88 -2.63 27.83 -26.46
CA ILE A 88 -4.00 27.61 -26.99
C ILE A 88 -4.85 26.85 -25.96
N TYR A 89 -6.15 27.10 -25.99
CA TYR A 89 -7.15 26.44 -25.16
C TYR A 89 -8.05 25.61 -26.08
N ILE A 90 -8.13 24.30 -25.84
CA ILE A 90 -8.89 23.37 -26.68
C ILE A 90 -9.87 22.60 -25.80
N THR A 91 -11.15 22.63 -26.16
CA THR A 91 -12.16 21.79 -25.52
C THR A 91 -12.18 20.42 -26.18
N GLU A 92 -11.61 19.43 -25.48
CA GLU A 92 -11.62 18.03 -25.92
C GLU A 92 -13.04 17.44 -25.80
N PRO A 93 -13.48 16.60 -26.75
CA PRO A 93 -14.75 15.87 -26.63
C PRO A 93 -14.71 14.87 -25.46
N CYS A 94 -13.52 14.33 -25.18
CA CYS A 94 -13.23 13.48 -24.04
C CYS A 94 -11.81 13.76 -23.56
N LYS A 95 -11.61 14.01 -22.26
CA LYS A 95 -10.28 14.20 -21.66
C LYS A 95 -9.51 12.89 -21.41
N HIS A 96 -10.21 11.75 -21.55
CA HIS A 96 -9.69 10.41 -21.28
C HIS A 96 -9.16 10.22 -19.85
N GLY A 97 -9.77 10.90 -18.88
CA GLY A 97 -9.37 10.91 -17.48
C GLY A 97 -9.75 9.65 -16.68
N VAL A 98 -10.44 8.69 -17.28
CA VAL A 98 -10.77 7.39 -16.67
C VAL A 98 -10.51 6.29 -17.71
N GLN A 99 -9.63 5.35 -17.38
CA GLN A 99 -9.17 4.27 -18.25
C GLN A 99 -9.32 2.92 -17.53
N LEU A 100 -9.74 1.88 -18.25
CA LEU A 100 -9.84 0.52 -17.74
C LEU A 100 -9.39 -0.45 -18.83
N GLY A 101 -8.39 -1.28 -18.54
CA GLY A 101 -7.88 -2.27 -19.48
C GLY A 101 -7.36 -1.67 -20.80
N GLY A 102 -6.76 -0.47 -20.75
CA GLY A 102 -6.26 0.23 -21.93
C GLY A 102 -7.32 1.00 -22.72
N LEU A 103 -8.59 0.97 -22.31
CA LEU A 103 -9.68 1.69 -22.97
C LEU A 103 -10.16 2.87 -22.12
N CYS A 104 -10.57 3.97 -22.76
CA CYS A 104 -11.25 5.04 -22.07
C CYS A 104 -12.69 4.64 -21.70
N CYS A 105 -13.05 4.80 -20.43
CA CYS A 105 -14.38 4.45 -19.93
C CYS A 105 -15.51 5.39 -20.39
N LEU A 106 -15.17 6.56 -20.95
CA LEU A 106 -16.14 7.57 -21.38
C LEU A 106 -16.46 7.50 -22.87
N CYS A 107 -15.44 7.33 -23.71
CA CYS A 107 -15.59 7.32 -25.17
C CYS A 107 -15.30 5.95 -25.82
N GLY A 108 -14.74 4.98 -25.09
CA GLY A 108 -14.39 3.65 -25.61
C GLY A 108 -13.14 3.62 -26.51
N LYS A 109 -12.41 4.74 -26.63
CA LYS A 109 -11.18 4.81 -27.43
C LYS A 109 -10.06 3.97 -26.78
N ASP A 110 -9.27 3.30 -27.62
CA ASP A 110 -8.05 2.62 -27.20
C ASP A 110 -6.96 3.65 -26.87
N MET A 111 -6.43 3.57 -25.66
CA MET A 111 -5.42 4.47 -25.10
C MET A 111 -4.01 3.90 -25.22
N THR A 112 -3.89 2.65 -25.70
CA THR A 112 -2.61 1.96 -25.93
C THR A 112 -2.06 2.17 -27.34
N ASP A 113 -2.88 2.74 -28.23
CA ASP A 113 -2.45 3.09 -29.58
C ASP A 113 -1.33 4.15 -29.56
N TYR A 114 -0.31 3.89 -30.37
CA TYR A 114 0.80 4.80 -30.60
C TYR A 114 0.54 5.57 -31.90
N ASP A 115 0.42 6.89 -31.78
CA ASP A 115 0.44 7.72 -32.98
C ASP A 115 1.83 7.76 -33.60
N TYR A 116 1.91 8.10 -34.89
CA TYR A 116 3.17 8.29 -35.63
C TYR A 116 4.13 9.31 -34.98
N THR A 117 3.62 10.11 -34.03
CA THR A 117 4.37 11.07 -33.22
C THR A 117 5.07 10.44 -32.01
N GLY A 118 4.84 9.16 -31.72
CA GLY A 118 5.49 8.41 -30.63
C GLY A 118 4.90 8.64 -29.23
N PHE A 119 3.85 9.46 -29.10
CA PHE A 119 3.17 9.72 -27.83
C PHE A 119 1.97 8.77 -27.66
N SER A 120 1.93 7.97 -26.59
CA SER A 120 0.72 7.21 -26.20
C SER A 120 -0.10 7.99 -25.17
N ASP A 121 -1.43 7.91 -25.28
CA ASP A 121 -2.34 8.54 -24.33
C ASP A 121 -2.54 7.71 -23.04
N THR A 122 -1.77 6.63 -22.88
CA THR A 122 -1.74 5.79 -21.67
C THR A 122 -1.33 6.59 -20.43
N SER A 123 -0.45 7.58 -20.60
CA SER A 123 0.04 8.43 -19.50
C SER A 123 -1.02 9.39 -18.92
N ARG A 124 -2.17 9.55 -19.58
CA ARG A 124 -3.22 10.49 -19.13
C ARG A 124 -3.93 10.04 -17.86
N ALA A 125 -3.95 8.74 -17.58
CA ALA A 125 -4.51 8.18 -16.36
C ALA A 125 -3.59 7.09 -15.82
N SER A 126 -2.93 7.38 -14.70
CA SER A 126 -1.95 6.49 -14.07
C SER A 126 -2.28 6.15 -12.62
N ILE A 127 -3.28 6.82 -12.03
CA ILE A 127 -3.60 6.70 -10.61
C ILE A 127 -4.70 5.66 -10.44
N GLN A 128 -4.45 4.64 -9.63
CA GLN A 128 -5.43 3.61 -9.35
C GLN A 128 -6.18 3.92 -8.06
N MET A 129 -7.45 4.30 -8.17
CA MET A 129 -8.25 4.72 -7.01
C MET A 129 -8.96 3.57 -6.29
N THR A 130 -8.95 2.35 -6.84
CA THR A 130 -9.65 1.21 -6.24
C THR A 130 -8.71 0.23 -5.56
N HIS A 131 -9.30 -0.58 -4.69
CA HIS A 131 -8.65 -1.67 -3.95
C HIS A 131 -8.45 -2.96 -4.78
N LEU A 132 -8.60 -2.91 -6.10
CA LEU A 132 -8.47 -4.07 -7.01
C LEU A 132 -7.20 -3.96 -7.82
N ALA A 133 -6.48 -5.06 -8.09
CA ALA A 133 -5.24 -5.06 -8.87
C ALA A 133 -5.42 -4.52 -10.30
N ASN A 134 -6.55 -4.83 -10.94
CA ASN A 134 -6.89 -4.42 -12.31
C ASN A 134 -8.04 -3.39 -12.32
N GLY A 135 -7.96 -2.42 -11.40
CA GLY A 135 -8.95 -1.38 -11.25
C GLY A 135 -8.91 -0.32 -12.35
N PRO A 136 -9.92 0.57 -12.41
CA PRO A 136 -9.85 1.74 -13.27
C PRO A 136 -8.69 2.64 -12.84
N LEU A 137 -7.94 3.11 -13.83
CA LEU A 137 -6.96 4.18 -13.70
C LEU A 137 -7.66 5.51 -13.95
N VAL A 138 -7.27 6.53 -13.22
CA VAL A 138 -7.79 7.89 -13.36
C VAL A 138 -6.65 8.90 -13.52
N SER A 139 -6.96 10.05 -14.09
CA SER A 139 -6.06 11.20 -14.13
C SER A 139 -5.93 11.85 -12.76
N LEU A 140 -4.93 12.71 -12.60
CA LEU A 140 -4.75 13.49 -11.37
C LEU A 140 -5.96 14.40 -11.07
N GLU A 141 -6.50 15.08 -12.09
CA GLU A 141 -7.69 15.93 -11.97
C GLU A 141 -8.89 15.12 -11.43
N GLU A 142 -9.07 13.91 -11.95
CA GLU A 142 -10.20 13.05 -11.56
C GLU A 142 -9.97 12.39 -10.19
N ALA A 143 -8.74 11.99 -9.87
CA ALA A 143 -8.37 11.52 -8.53
C ALA A 143 -8.68 12.58 -7.47
N GLN A 144 -8.26 13.82 -7.69
CA GLN A 144 -8.54 14.95 -6.78
C GLN A 144 -10.03 15.20 -6.60
N ARG A 145 -10.81 15.11 -7.68
CA ARG A 145 -12.28 15.25 -7.62
C ARG A 145 -12.91 14.15 -6.75
N ILE A 146 -12.52 12.90 -6.97
CA ILE A 146 -13.00 11.74 -6.20
C ILE A 146 -12.61 11.85 -4.73
N GLU A 147 -11.37 12.25 -4.43
CA GLU A 147 -10.91 12.47 -3.06
C GLU A 147 -11.70 13.60 -2.38
N GLN A 148 -11.92 14.72 -3.06
CA GLN A 148 -12.68 15.84 -2.51
C GLN A 148 -14.13 15.46 -2.19
N GLU A 149 -14.77 14.68 -3.07
CA GLU A 149 -16.11 14.14 -2.83
C GLU A 149 -16.15 13.17 -1.65
N THR A 150 -15.13 12.31 -1.54
CA THR A 150 -14.97 11.37 -0.42
C THR A 150 -14.79 12.11 0.90
N ALA A 151 -13.91 13.13 0.94
CA ALA A 151 -13.69 13.97 2.12
C ALA A 151 -14.97 14.70 2.54
N GLN A 152 -15.73 15.27 1.59
CA GLN A 152 -17.02 15.91 1.87
C GLN A 152 -18.04 14.91 2.43
N HIS A 153 -18.09 13.70 1.89
CA HIS A 153 -18.96 12.64 2.39
C HIS A 153 -18.61 12.23 3.83
N LEU A 154 -17.32 12.07 4.14
CA LEU A 154 -16.83 11.80 5.49
C LEU A 154 -17.19 12.93 6.47
N LEU A 155 -16.96 14.19 6.09
CA LEU A 155 -17.34 15.34 6.90
C LEU A 155 -18.85 15.41 7.15
N LYS A 156 -19.67 15.16 6.13
CA LYS A 156 -21.14 15.15 6.25
C LYS A 156 -21.63 14.04 7.17
N SER A 157 -21.00 12.88 7.12
CA SER A 157 -21.30 11.74 7.99
C SER A 157 -20.62 11.83 9.37
N ARG A 158 -19.81 12.87 9.61
CA ARG A 158 -18.98 13.06 10.81
C ARG A 158 -18.06 11.85 11.08
N LYS A 159 -17.51 11.30 10.01
CA LYS A 159 -16.56 10.19 10.05
C LYS A 159 -15.18 10.62 9.59
N LEU A 160 -14.19 9.80 9.95
CA LEU A 160 -12.83 9.82 9.41
C LEU A 160 -12.56 8.50 8.65
N SER A 161 -11.43 8.36 7.99
CA SER A 161 -10.98 7.08 7.43
C SER A 161 -10.08 6.36 8.45
N LEU A 162 -10.30 5.06 8.66
CA LEU A 162 -9.44 4.22 9.49
C LEU A 162 -8.86 3.09 8.65
N ILE A 163 -7.54 3.07 8.53
CA ILE A 163 -6.80 1.94 7.95
C ILE A 163 -6.48 0.97 9.08
N VAL A 164 -6.88 -0.28 8.90
CA VAL A 164 -6.75 -1.36 9.86
C VAL A 164 -5.85 -2.43 9.27
N ASP A 165 -4.72 -2.70 9.94
CA ASP A 165 -3.93 -3.89 9.67
C ASP A 165 -4.57 -5.15 10.29
N LEU A 166 -4.23 -6.33 9.76
CA LEU A 166 -4.78 -7.61 10.21
C LEU A 166 -3.88 -8.31 11.22
N ASP A 167 -2.72 -8.80 10.77
CA ASP A 167 -1.85 -9.71 11.50
C ASP A 167 -1.17 -9.01 12.67
N GLN A 168 -1.26 -9.60 13.86
CA GLN A 168 -0.81 -9.00 15.13
C GLN A 168 -1.45 -7.64 15.48
N THR A 169 -2.39 -7.13 14.68
CA THR A 169 -3.17 -5.92 14.98
C THR A 169 -4.56 -6.28 15.53
N ILE A 170 -5.41 -6.91 14.73
CA ILE A 170 -6.78 -7.34 15.13
C ILE A 170 -6.95 -8.86 15.17
N VAL A 171 -6.05 -9.62 14.55
CA VAL A 171 -6.03 -11.09 14.60
C VAL A 171 -4.60 -11.60 14.80
N HIS A 172 -4.45 -12.83 15.27
CA HIS A 172 -3.19 -13.57 15.18
C HIS A 172 -3.44 -14.86 14.40
N ALA A 173 -2.59 -15.17 13.44
CA ALA A 173 -2.74 -16.30 12.54
C ALA A 173 -1.62 -17.32 12.72
N THR A 174 -1.95 -18.60 12.58
CA THR A 174 -0.98 -19.69 12.51
C THR A 174 -1.44 -20.77 11.53
N VAL A 175 -0.48 -21.54 11.03
CA VAL A 175 -0.71 -22.73 10.19
C VAL A 175 -0.31 -24.02 10.92
N ASP A 176 0.00 -23.91 12.21
CA ASP A 176 0.41 -25.05 13.04
C ASP A 176 -0.75 -26.06 13.19
N PRO A 177 -0.57 -27.32 12.72
CA PRO A 177 -1.61 -28.34 12.82
C PRO A 177 -1.99 -28.69 14.27
N THR A 178 -1.10 -28.47 15.24
CA THR A 178 -1.37 -28.73 16.66
C THR A 178 -2.56 -27.92 17.19
N VAL A 179 -2.80 -26.72 16.64
CA VAL A 179 -4.01 -25.94 16.97
C VAL A 179 -5.27 -26.68 16.52
N GLY A 180 -5.24 -27.30 15.35
CA GLY A 180 -6.34 -28.12 14.85
C GLY A 180 -6.59 -29.36 15.69
N GLU A 181 -5.53 -30.01 16.14
CA GLU A 181 -5.59 -31.16 17.04
C GLU A 181 -6.24 -30.77 18.38
N TRP A 182 -5.81 -29.68 19.01
CA TRP A 182 -6.37 -29.18 20.26
C TRP A 182 -7.84 -28.77 20.13
N ILE A 183 -8.23 -28.15 19.01
CA ILE A 183 -9.63 -27.82 18.73
C ILE A 183 -10.46 -29.10 18.59
N ALA A 184 -10.01 -30.08 17.81
CA ALA A 184 -10.73 -31.33 17.60
C ALA A 184 -10.88 -32.13 18.90
N GLU A 185 -9.84 -32.16 19.73
CA GLU A 185 -9.86 -32.77 21.05
C GLU A 185 -10.88 -32.11 21.98
N GLY A 186 -10.91 -30.77 22.03
CA GLY A 186 -11.86 -30.01 22.83
C GLY A 186 -13.32 -30.15 22.37
N GLU A 187 -13.58 -30.11 21.06
CA GLU A 187 -14.89 -30.38 20.46
C GLU A 187 -15.38 -31.81 20.80
N ALA A 188 -14.49 -32.80 20.72
CA ALA A 188 -14.80 -34.18 21.08
C ALA A 188 -15.09 -34.34 22.57
N TRP A 189 -14.33 -33.64 23.44
CA TRP A 189 -14.57 -33.62 24.87
C TRP A 189 -15.95 -33.02 25.20
N GLU A 190 -16.33 -31.88 24.62
CA GLU A 190 -17.67 -31.28 24.83
C GLU A 190 -18.78 -32.20 24.36
N ALA A 191 -18.61 -32.86 23.21
CA ALA A 191 -19.57 -33.84 22.71
C ALA A 191 -19.75 -35.02 23.68
N ARG A 192 -18.67 -35.54 24.28
CA ARG A 192 -18.74 -36.58 25.32
C ARG A 192 -19.49 -36.09 26.55
N GLN A 193 -19.24 -34.87 27.02
CA GLN A 193 -19.94 -34.30 28.17
C GLN A 193 -21.45 -34.15 27.92
N VAL A 194 -21.85 -33.71 26.73
CA VAL A 194 -23.26 -33.63 26.34
C VAL A 194 -23.91 -35.02 26.31
N GLN A 195 -23.23 -36.03 25.75
CA GLN A 195 -23.74 -37.41 25.72
C GLN A 195 -23.89 -37.99 27.14
N ARG A 196 -22.90 -37.76 28.02
CA ARG A 196 -22.96 -38.20 29.42
C ARG A 196 -24.12 -37.54 30.18
N ALA A 197 -24.32 -36.24 29.99
CA ALA A 197 -25.45 -35.52 30.59
C ALA A 197 -26.81 -36.02 30.07
N GLN A 198 -26.91 -36.34 28.78
CA GLN A 198 -28.13 -36.92 28.18
C GLN A 198 -28.40 -38.34 28.70
N ALA A 199 -27.38 -39.18 28.81
CA ALA A 199 -27.51 -40.54 29.37
C ALA A 199 -27.93 -40.50 30.85
N ALA A 200 -27.34 -39.60 31.64
CA ALA A 200 -27.71 -39.38 33.04
C ALA A 200 -29.15 -38.85 33.21
N ALA A 201 -29.66 -38.07 32.25
CA ALA A 201 -31.04 -37.60 32.26
C ALA A 201 -32.06 -38.70 31.86
N GLN A 202 -31.62 -39.73 31.12
CA GLN A 202 -32.47 -40.84 30.66
C GLN A 202 -32.51 -42.02 31.65
N HIS A 203 -31.46 -42.24 32.44
CA HIS A 203 -31.42 -43.28 33.48
C HIS A 203 -31.82 -42.73 34.86
N LYS A 204 -33.05 -43.03 35.31
CA LYS A 204 -33.41 -42.98 36.74
C LYS A 204 -32.87 -44.24 37.42
N GLU A 205 -31.87 -44.03 38.28
CA GLU A 205 -31.37 -44.95 39.32
C GLU A 205 -30.97 -46.38 38.88
N GLY A 206 -29.68 -46.66 39.01
CA GLY A 206 -29.15 -48.02 39.20
C GLY A 206 -28.53 -48.64 37.96
N ASP A 207 -27.22 -48.47 37.78
CA ASP A 207 -26.24 -49.51 38.11
C ASP A 207 -24.84 -48.92 37.90
N SER A 208 -23.99 -49.02 38.92
CA SER A 208 -22.63 -48.46 38.90
C SER A 208 -21.66 -49.54 38.45
N ASP A 209 -21.32 -49.58 37.17
CA ASP A 209 -20.07 -50.21 36.73
C ASP A 209 -19.67 -49.67 35.37
N ASP A 210 -18.91 -48.57 35.37
CA ASP A 210 -17.99 -48.29 34.27
C ASP A 210 -16.85 -47.44 34.82
N THR A 211 -15.80 -48.13 35.25
CA THR A 211 -14.48 -47.56 35.49
C THR A 211 -13.88 -47.14 34.13
N VAL A 212 -14.39 -46.05 33.56
CA VAL A 212 -13.58 -45.25 32.63
C VAL A 212 -12.54 -44.56 33.50
N SER A 213 -11.27 -44.74 33.19
CA SER A 213 -10.18 -44.14 33.97
C SER A 213 -10.37 -42.62 34.01
N ASP A 214 -10.29 -42.00 35.20
CA ASP A 214 -10.46 -40.54 35.37
C ASP A 214 -9.46 -39.73 34.51
N ASP A 215 -8.35 -40.34 34.08
CA ASP A 215 -7.31 -39.74 33.23
C ASP A 215 -7.75 -39.54 31.76
N ASP A 216 -8.73 -40.29 31.23
CA ASP A 216 -9.18 -40.19 29.82
C ASP A 216 -10.20 -39.07 29.57
N ASP A 217 -10.68 -38.40 30.63
CA ASP A 217 -11.74 -37.38 30.59
C ASP A 217 -11.19 -35.95 30.84
N GLU A 218 -9.87 -35.77 30.91
CA GLU A 218 -9.24 -34.45 31.06
C GLU A 218 -9.48 -33.58 29.81
N VAL A 219 -9.89 -32.33 30.03
CA VAL A 219 -10.04 -31.35 28.96
C VAL A 219 -8.68 -30.75 28.62
N ASN A 220 -8.40 -30.60 27.33
CA ASN A 220 -7.21 -29.89 26.88
C ASN A 220 -7.16 -28.49 27.55
N PRO A 221 -6.06 -28.13 28.23
CA PRO A 221 -5.98 -26.88 28.99
C PRO A 221 -6.11 -25.62 28.11
N ASN A 222 -5.86 -25.74 26.81
CA ASN A 222 -5.97 -24.65 25.85
C ASN A 222 -7.39 -24.50 25.28
N TRP A 223 -8.29 -25.48 25.50
CA TRP A 223 -9.60 -25.55 24.82
C TRP A 223 -10.42 -24.27 24.99
N GLU A 224 -10.55 -23.78 26.22
CA GLU A 224 -11.36 -22.59 26.51
C GLU A 224 -10.90 -21.36 25.70
N ALA A 225 -9.58 -21.21 25.51
CA ALA A 225 -8.99 -20.11 24.77
C ALA A 225 -9.09 -20.27 23.24
N LEU A 226 -9.40 -21.48 22.74
CA LEU A 226 -9.45 -21.82 21.31
C LEU A 226 -10.87 -21.81 20.72
N LYS A 227 -11.92 -21.70 21.55
CA LYS A 227 -13.33 -21.79 21.12
C LYS A 227 -13.76 -20.78 20.05
N ASP A 228 -13.15 -19.60 20.05
CA ASP A 228 -13.42 -18.50 19.12
C ASP A 228 -12.42 -18.45 17.95
N VAL A 229 -11.47 -19.40 17.87
CA VAL A 229 -10.55 -19.53 16.74
C VAL A 229 -11.36 -19.88 15.48
N LYS A 230 -11.10 -19.13 14.42
CA LYS A 230 -11.68 -19.36 13.10
C LYS A 230 -10.69 -20.16 12.25
N LYS A 231 -11.20 -21.01 11.37
CA LYS A 231 -10.37 -21.85 10.48
C LYS A 231 -10.87 -21.77 9.05
N PHE A 232 -9.93 -21.63 8.11
CA PHE A 232 -10.19 -21.68 6.68
C PHE A 232 -9.00 -22.29 5.95
N ARG A 233 -9.23 -22.72 4.71
CA ARG A 233 -8.23 -23.42 3.91
C ARG A 233 -7.98 -22.64 2.62
N LEU A 234 -6.73 -22.31 2.37
CA LEU A 234 -6.30 -21.67 1.13
C LEU A 234 -5.59 -22.66 0.22
N GLY A 235 -5.96 -22.67 -1.06
CA GLY A 235 -5.35 -23.55 -2.06
C GLY A 235 -3.88 -23.20 -2.36
N PRO A 236 -3.12 -24.09 -3.01
CA PRO A 236 -1.71 -23.88 -3.35
C PRO A 236 -1.47 -22.62 -4.20
N GLU A 237 -2.43 -22.23 -5.05
CA GLU A 237 -2.31 -21.04 -5.90
C GLU A 237 -2.37 -19.71 -5.10
N ALA A 238 -2.97 -19.71 -3.91
CA ALA A 238 -3.16 -18.51 -3.09
C ALA A 238 -1.94 -18.13 -2.23
N LEU A 239 -0.92 -19.00 -2.19
CA LEU A 239 0.29 -18.83 -1.36
C LEU A 239 1.44 -18.10 -2.09
N GLY A 240 1.26 -17.72 -3.36
CA GLY A 240 2.28 -16.98 -4.12
C GLY A 240 3.61 -17.71 -4.34
N GLN A 241 3.68 -19.02 -4.06
CA GLN A 241 4.88 -19.81 -4.33
C GLN A 241 4.95 -20.19 -5.82
N PRO A 242 6.05 -19.90 -6.53
CA PRO A 242 6.20 -20.30 -7.92
C PRO A 242 6.19 -21.83 -8.00
N SER A 243 5.30 -22.38 -8.83
CA SER A 243 5.22 -23.82 -9.06
C SER A 243 6.56 -24.35 -9.59
N PHE A 244 7.36 -24.97 -8.73
CA PHE A 244 8.54 -25.71 -9.17
C PHE A 244 8.08 -26.91 -10.01
N ARG A 245 8.14 -26.79 -11.34
CA ARG A 245 8.01 -27.92 -12.26
C ARG A 245 9.27 -28.78 -12.19
N GLY A 246 9.37 -29.62 -11.16
CA GLY A 246 10.29 -30.75 -11.09
C GLY A 246 9.82 -31.93 -11.96
N PRO A 247 10.72 -32.85 -12.38
CA PRO A 247 10.38 -33.94 -13.30
C PRO A 247 9.41 -34.94 -12.65
N LYS A 248 8.43 -35.40 -13.44
CA LYS A 248 7.33 -36.27 -13.03
C LYS A 248 7.81 -37.61 -12.43
N GLY A 249 7.81 -37.71 -11.10
CA GLY A 249 7.80 -38.98 -10.36
C GLY A 249 6.37 -39.56 -10.30
N LYS A 250 6.22 -40.86 -10.58
CA LYS A 250 4.96 -41.62 -10.45
C LYS A 250 4.89 -42.23 -9.04
N GLY A 251 3.99 -41.73 -8.19
CA GLY A 251 3.73 -42.29 -6.87
C GLY A 251 2.41 -41.75 -6.29
N LYS A 252 1.74 -42.57 -5.47
CA LYS A 252 0.44 -42.30 -4.82
C LYS A 252 0.45 -41.14 -3.79
N GLU A 253 1.53 -40.35 -3.71
CA GLU A 253 1.65 -39.14 -2.87
C GLU A 253 0.91 -37.91 -3.45
N LYS A 254 0.56 -37.92 -4.74
CA LYS A 254 -0.04 -36.77 -5.44
C LYS A 254 -1.45 -36.36 -5.00
N ALA A 255 -2.09 -37.08 -4.08
CA ALA A 255 -3.41 -36.68 -3.60
C ALA A 255 -3.36 -35.70 -2.42
N ILE A 256 -2.21 -35.55 -1.75
CA ILE A 256 -2.09 -34.75 -0.51
C ILE A 256 -1.55 -33.33 -0.79
N GLU A 257 -0.69 -33.16 -1.81
CA GLU A 257 -0.13 -31.83 -2.16
C GLU A 257 -1.14 -30.82 -2.73
N ASN A 258 -2.37 -31.25 -2.99
CA ASN A 258 -3.42 -30.40 -3.58
C ASN A 258 -4.47 -29.94 -2.57
N ASP A 259 -4.32 -30.28 -1.28
CA ASP A 259 -5.36 -30.07 -0.26
C ASP A 259 -5.28 -28.70 0.44
N GLY A 260 -4.40 -27.80 -0.03
CA GLY A 260 -4.24 -26.46 0.51
C GLY A 260 -3.62 -26.40 1.92
N CYS A 261 -3.41 -25.19 2.43
CA CYS A 261 -2.91 -24.94 3.77
C CYS A 261 -4.06 -24.49 4.68
N MET A 262 -4.17 -25.08 5.88
CA MET A 262 -5.16 -24.70 6.88
C MET A 262 -4.62 -23.55 7.72
N TYR A 263 -5.41 -22.49 7.84
CA TYR A 263 -5.13 -21.32 8.65
C TYR A 263 -6.03 -21.33 9.89
N TYR A 264 -5.44 -21.02 11.03
CA TYR A 264 -6.14 -20.79 12.30
C TYR A 264 -5.98 -19.33 12.68
N ILE A 265 -7.09 -18.62 12.77
CA ILE A 265 -7.15 -17.20 13.06
C ILE A 265 -7.76 -17.02 14.44
N LYS A 266 -6.99 -16.45 15.36
CA LYS A 266 -7.50 -15.99 16.65
C LYS A 266 -7.84 -14.51 16.55
N PRO A 267 -9.12 -14.13 16.67
CA PRO A 267 -9.49 -12.73 16.77
C PRO A 267 -9.04 -12.11 18.10
N ARG A 268 -8.59 -10.85 18.09
CA ARG A 268 -8.20 -10.13 19.30
C ARG A 268 -9.39 -9.95 20.24
N PRO A 269 -9.25 -10.16 21.57
CA PRO A 269 -10.36 -10.01 22.50
C PRO A 269 -11.04 -8.65 22.37
N GLY A 270 -12.37 -8.64 22.25
CA GLY A 270 -13.16 -7.43 22.06
C GLY A 270 -13.22 -6.91 20.62
N TRP A 271 -12.72 -7.64 19.62
CA TRP A 271 -12.74 -7.20 18.21
C TRP A 271 -14.14 -6.76 17.75
N ASN A 272 -15.21 -7.44 18.18
CA ASN A 272 -16.56 -7.20 17.65
C ASN A 272 -17.08 -5.85 18.06
N ASP A 273 -17.05 -5.60 19.36
CA ASP A 273 -17.46 -4.33 19.93
C ASP A 273 -16.56 -3.21 19.42
N PHE A 274 -15.26 -3.48 19.26
CA PHE A 274 -14.32 -2.54 18.67
C PHE A 274 -14.71 -2.17 17.24
N LEU A 275 -14.87 -3.14 16.34
CA LEU A 275 -15.18 -2.90 14.93
C LEU A 275 -16.53 -2.19 14.78
N GLN A 276 -17.56 -2.62 15.51
CA GLN A 276 -18.87 -1.98 15.48
C GLN A 276 -18.81 -0.54 15.99
N THR A 277 -18.12 -0.30 17.11
CA THR A 277 -17.97 1.04 17.67
C THR A 277 -17.18 1.94 16.73
N MET A 278 -16.07 1.45 16.16
CA MET A 278 -15.26 2.23 15.23
C MET A 278 -16.01 2.52 13.93
N ALA A 279 -16.80 1.58 13.40
CA ALA A 279 -17.61 1.80 12.20
C ALA A 279 -18.62 2.97 12.34
N THR A 280 -19.00 3.37 13.56
CA THR A 280 -19.85 4.56 13.77
C THR A 280 -19.09 5.88 13.56
N LYS A 281 -17.77 5.88 13.74
CA LYS A 281 -16.90 7.07 13.69
C LYS A 281 -15.95 7.08 12.50
N TYR A 282 -15.71 5.92 11.91
CA TYR A 282 -14.76 5.73 10.83
C TYR A 282 -15.38 4.95 9.67
N GLU A 283 -14.98 5.31 8.46
CA GLU A 283 -15.04 4.41 7.31
C GLU A 283 -13.77 3.54 7.34
N MET A 284 -13.95 2.22 7.40
CA MET A 284 -12.86 1.30 7.71
C MET A 284 -12.35 0.60 6.45
N HIS A 285 -11.03 0.59 6.30
CA HIS A 285 -10.29 -0.04 5.22
C HIS A 285 -9.30 -1.04 5.81
N VAL A 286 -9.16 -2.21 5.19
CA VAL A 286 -8.10 -3.15 5.52
C VAL A 286 -6.88 -2.84 4.67
N TYR A 287 -5.69 -2.81 5.29
CA TYR A 287 -4.42 -2.77 4.58
C TYR A 287 -3.43 -3.75 5.22
N THR A 288 -3.24 -4.91 4.61
CA THR A 288 -2.41 -6.01 5.11
C THR A 288 -1.26 -6.34 4.13
N MET A 289 -0.20 -6.95 4.66
CA MET A 289 0.88 -7.58 3.89
C MET A 289 0.59 -9.05 3.53
N GLY A 290 -0.56 -9.60 3.92
CA GLY A 290 -1.06 -10.88 3.43
C GLY A 290 -1.53 -10.80 1.98
N THR A 291 -1.76 -11.97 1.37
CA THR A 291 -2.34 -12.07 0.01
C THR A 291 -3.80 -11.65 0.00
N ARG A 292 -4.35 -11.35 -1.17
CA ARG A 292 -5.77 -10.98 -1.28
C ARG A 292 -6.69 -12.09 -0.77
N ALA A 293 -6.44 -13.33 -1.17
CA ALA A 293 -7.22 -14.48 -0.74
C ALA A 293 -7.20 -14.65 0.78
N TYR A 294 -6.04 -14.44 1.42
CA TYR A 294 -5.94 -14.44 2.87
C TYR A 294 -6.78 -13.33 3.51
N ALA A 295 -6.65 -12.09 3.01
CA ALA A 295 -7.36 -10.94 3.55
C ALA A 295 -8.88 -11.10 3.44
N GLU A 296 -9.38 -11.64 2.33
CA GLU A 296 -10.81 -11.90 2.10
C GLU A 296 -11.36 -12.94 3.08
N GLU A 297 -10.65 -14.06 3.30
CA GLU A 297 -11.07 -15.09 4.26
C GLU A 297 -11.02 -14.58 5.72
N VAL A 298 -9.99 -13.81 6.10
CA VAL A 298 -9.93 -13.18 7.42
C VAL A 298 -11.08 -12.20 7.61
N CYS A 299 -11.37 -11.35 6.60
CA CYS A 299 -12.49 -10.42 6.65
C CYS A 299 -13.83 -11.17 6.75
N ALA A 300 -14.03 -12.25 6.01
CA ALA A 300 -15.23 -13.08 6.12
C ALA A 300 -15.40 -13.70 7.52
N ALA A 301 -14.29 -13.98 8.21
CA ALA A 301 -14.30 -14.52 9.56
C ALA A 301 -14.66 -13.49 10.65
N ILE A 302 -14.30 -12.21 10.47
CA ILE A 302 -14.50 -11.13 11.46
C ILE A 302 -15.61 -10.13 11.11
N ASP A 303 -15.98 -10.00 9.84
CA ASP A 303 -17.09 -9.21 9.30
C ASP A 303 -17.91 -10.06 8.30
N PRO A 304 -18.64 -11.09 8.77
CA PRO A 304 -19.32 -12.04 7.88
C PRO A 304 -20.39 -11.41 6.98
N GLU A 305 -20.93 -10.25 7.38
CA GLU A 305 -21.94 -9.52 6.62
C GLU A 305 -21.33 -8.52 5.63
N GLY A 306 -20.01 -8.29 5.69
CA GLY A 306 -19.30 -7.33 4.83
C GLY A 306 -19.75 -5.87 5.04
N LYS A 307 -20.36 -5.55 6.18
CA LYS A 307 -20.91 -4.21 6.44
C LYS A 307 -19.83 -3.20 6.83
N ILE A 308 -18.73 -3.70 7.37
CA ILE A 308 -17.71 -2.90 8.01
C ILE A 308 -16.62 -2.55 7.00
N PHE A 309 -16.02 -3.55 6.37
CA PHE A 309 -14.94 -3.35 5.40
C PHE A 309 -15.47 -3.38 3.96
N GLY A 310 -16.49 -4.19 3.68
CA GLY A 310 -16.99 -4.40 2.32
C GLY A 310 -15.85 -4.74 1.36
N GLY A 311 -15.76 -4.04 0.23
CA GLY A 311 -14.67 -4.19 -0.74
C GLY A 311 -13.40 -3.38 -0.45
N ARG A 312 -13.29 -2.70 0.70
CA ARG A 312 -12.17 -1.80 1.03
C ARG A 312 -10.96 -2.56 1.59
N ILE A 313 -10.46 -3.53 0.82
CA ILE A 313 -9.35 -4.40 1.22
C ILE A 313 -8.17 -4.19 0.30
N LEU A 314 -7.07 -3.65 0.83
CA LEU A 314 -5.80 -3.54 0.13
C LEU A 314 -4.84 -4.60 0.66
N SER A 315 -4.50 -5.57 -0.18
CA SER A 315 -3.57 -6.64 0.18
C SER A 315 -2.18 -6.38 -0.41
N ARG A 316 -1.23 -7.26 -0.12
CA ARG A 316 0.09 -7.26 -0.74
C ARG A 316 0.01 -7.22 -2.27
N ASP A 317 -0.98 -7.91 -2.84
CA ASP A 317 -1.12 -8.10 -4.29
C ASP A 317 -1.47 -6.78 -5.02
N GLU A 318 -2.07 -5.80 -4.33
CA GLU A 318 -2.48 -4.50 -4.89
C GLU A 318 -1.76 -3.29 -4.29
N SER A 319 -0.99 -3.51 -3.22
CA SER A 319 -0.31 -2.45 -2.47
C SER A 319 0.73 -1.68 -3.29
N GLY A 320 1.33 -2.33 -4.29
CA GLY A 320 2.44 -1.80 -5.09
C GLY A 320 3.81 -1.86 -4.40
N SER A 321 3.89 -2.37 -3.16
CA SER A 321 5.15 -2.55 -2.43
C SER A 321 5.09 -3.77 -1.52
N LEU A 322 6.15 -4.59 -1.55
CA LEU A 322 6.28 -5.78 -0.72
C LEU A 322 6.81 -5.47 0.69
N THR A 323 7.33 -4.26 0.92
CA THR A 323 8.07 -3.91 2.14
C THR A 323 7.50 -2.72 2.90
N GLN A 324 6.68 -1.90 2.25
CA GLN A 324 6.14 -0.68 2.82
C GLN A 324 4.66 -0.50 2.48
N LYS A 325 3.92 0.14 3.37
CA LYS A 325 2.56 0.62 3.17
C LYS A 325 2.60 2.12 2.95
N SER A 326 1.78 2.62 2.02
CA SER A 326 1.72 4.06 1.71
C SER A 326 0.30 4.58 1.73
N LEU A 327 0.08 5.69 2.44
CA LEU A 327 -1.19 6.42 2.41
C LEU A 327 -1.52 6.90 1.00
N GLN A 328 -0.52 7.20 0.16
CA GLN A 328 -0.75 7.66 -1.22
C GLN A 328 -1.50 6.63 -2.07
N ARG A 329 -1.47 5.35 -1.69
CA ARG A 329 -2.19 4.30 -2.42
C ARG A 329 -3.71 4.40 -2.26
N LEU A 330 -4.18 4.99 -1.16
CA LEU A 330 -5.61 5.19 -0.86
C LEU A 330 -6.03 6.65 -0.92
N PHE A 331 -5.13 7.54 -0.51
CA PHE A 331 -5.32 8.98 -0.36
C PHE A 331 -4.12 9.73 -0.97
N PRO A 332 -4.05 9.81 -2.32
CA PRO A 332 -2.92 10.43 -3.02
C PRO A 332 -2.74 11.92 -2.71
N SER A 333 -3.83 12.67 -2.51
CA SER A 333 -3.80 14.14 -2.41
C SER A 333 -4.06 14.67 -0.99
N ASP A 334 -5.06 14.14 -0.28
CA ASP A 334 -5.43 14.59 1.08
C ASP A 334 -5.43 13.46 2.13
N GLN A 335 -4.53 13.57 3.10
CA GLN A 335 -4.33 12.61 4.19
C GLN A 335 -4.72 13.19 5.56
N SER A 336 -5.42 14.33 5.60
CA SER A 336 -5.78 14.99 6.86
C SER A 336 -6.85 14.24 7.67
N MET A 337 -7.64 13.39 7.02
CA MET A 337 -8.77 12.68 7.61
C MET A 337 -8.54 11.18 7.83
N VAL A 338 -7.30 10.69 7.66
CA VAL A 338 -6.97 9.26 7.81
C VAL A 338 -6.21 8.98 9.10
N VAL A 339 -6.58 7.90 9.78
CA VAL A 339 -5.88 7.31 10.93
C VAL A 339 -5.48 5.88 10.56
N ILE A 340 -4.33 5.43 11.04
CA ILE A 340 -3.83 4.06 10.83
C ILE A 340 -3.73 3.37 12.20
N ILE A 341 -4.16 2.11 12.29
CA ILE A 341 -3.80 1.20 13.38
C ILE A 341 -3.02 0.03 12.80
N ASP A 342 -1.80 -0.16 13.30
CA ASP A 342 -0.86 -1.17 12.83
C ASP A 342 0.13 -1.47 13.98
N ASP A 343 0.56 -2.71 14.13
CA ASP A 343 1.53 -3.09 15.15
C ASP A 343 2.97 -2.68 14.76
N ARG A 344 3.21 -2.52 13.45
CA ARG A 344 4.49 -2.17 12.86
C ARG A 344 4.55 -0.71 12.43
N ALA A 345 5.43 0.06 13.06
CA ALA A 345 5.69 1.43 12.65
C ALA A 345 6.60 1.53 11.42
N ASP A 346 7.41 0.49 11.17
CA ASP A 346 8.44 0.52 10.15
C ASP A 346 7.92 0.44 8.72
N VAL A 347 6.87 -0.35 8.52
CA VAL A 347 6.18 -0.44 7.25
C VAL A 347 5.45 0.87 6.87
N TRP A 348 5.24 1.78 7.81
CA TRP A 348 4.57 3.07 7.62
C TRP A 348 5.51 4.27 7.67
N GLU A 349 6.83 4.04 7.68
CA GLU A 349 7.83 5.10 7.84
C GLU A 349 7.56 6.01 9.04
N TRP A 350 7.05 5.44 10.14
CA TRP A 350 6.71 6.18 11.37
C TRP A 350 5.76 7.37 11.11
N SER A 351 4.82 7.17 10.19
CA SER A 351 3.80 8.17 9.81
C SER A 351 3.14 8.81 11.05
N PRO A 352 2.90 10.14 11.05
CA PRO A 352 2.21 10.82 12.14
C PRO A 352 0.74 10.40 12.28
N ASN A 353 0.15 9.80 11.24
CA ASN A 353 -1.22 9.27 11.26
C ASN A 353 -1.30 7.88 11.91
N LEU A 354 -0.17 7.26 12.25
CA LEU A 354 -0.11 5.93 12.83
C LEU A 354 -0.31 5.95 14.34
N VAL A 355 -1.28 5.18 14.78
CA VAL A 355 -1.44 4.73 16.15
C VAL A 355 -0.86 3.32 16.25
N LYS A 356 0.41 3.24 16.65
CA LYS A 356 1.10 1.94 16.82
C LYS A 356 0.40 1.15 17.93
N VAL A 357 -0.05 -0.06 17.63
CA VAL A 357 -0.66 -0.95 18.63
C VAL A 357 0.37 -1.92 19.20
N ILE A 358 0.03 -2.52 20.34
CA ILE A 358 0.80 -3.63 20.90
C ILE A 358 0.54 -4.86 20.02
N PRO A 359 1.58 -5.53 19.49
CA PRO A 359 1.42 -6.77 18.73
C PRO A 359 0.59 -7.80 19.51
N TYR A 360 -0.39 -8.39 18.84
CA TYR A 360 -1.27 -9.38 19.42
C TYR A 360 -0.65 -10.78 19.27
N ASP A 361 0.00 -11.24 20.33
CA ASP A 361 0.71 -12.52 20.39
C ASP A 361 -0.07 -13.55 21.22
N PHE A 362 -1.08 -14.18 20.59
CA PHE A 362 -1.81 -15.32 21.19
C PHE A 362 -1.10 -16.68 21.02
N PHE A 363 -0.72 -17.05 19.79
CA PHE A 363 0.01 -18.28 19.49
C PHE A 363 1.48 -18.10 19.83
N VAL A 364 1.83 -18.41 21.09
CA VAL A 364 3.17 -18.17 21.63
C VAL A 364 4.27 -18.77 20.74
N GLY A 365 5.25 -17.95 20.39
CA GLY A 365 6.38 -18.35 19.55
C GLY A 365 6.09 -18.30 18.04
N ILE A 366 4.84 -18.00 17.65
CA ILE A 366 4.46 -17.69 16.28
C ILE A 366 4.49 -16.17 16.12
N GLY A 367 5.28 -15.70 15.15
CA GLY A 367 5.31 -14.29 14.75
C GLY A 367 4.27 -13.97 13.68
N ASP A 368 4.39 -12.81 13.04
CA ASP A 368 3.60 -12.49 11.85
C ASP A 368 3.99 -13.43 10.68
N ILE A 369 3.07 -14.31 10.29
CA ILE A 369 3.24 -15.29 9.21
C ILE A 369 3.35 -14.65 7.82
N ASN A 370 2.90 -13.41 7.67
CA ASN A 370 2.96 -12.64 6.42
C ASN A 370 4.17 -11.70 6.37
N SER A 371 5.00 -11.66 7.42
CA SER A 371 6.19 -10.79 7.50
C SER A 371 7.43 -11.29 6.75
N ALA A 372 7.37 -12.42 6.05
CA ALA A 372 8.55 -13.06 5.45
C ALA A 372 9.37 -12.16 4.51
N PHE A 373 8.73 -11.16 3.89
CA PHE A 373 9.36 -10.17 2.99
C PHE A 373 9.72 -8.85 3.68
N LEU A 374 9.38 -8.70 4.95
CA LEU A 374 9.61 -7.49 5.73
C LEU A 374 10.94 -7.57 6.49
N PRO A 375 11.55 -6.42 6.83
CA PRO A 375 12.72 -6.40 7.72
C PRO A 375 12.41 -7.11 9.04
N LYS A 376 13.37 -7.92 9.52
CA LYS A 376 13.28 -8.55 10.84
C LYS A 376 13.44 -7.48 11.92
N LEU A 377 12.42 -7.29 12.74
CA LEU A 377 12.50 -6.44 13.92
C LEU A 377 13.28 -7.20 15.00
N GLU A 378 14.30 -6.55 15.58
CA GLU A 378 14.94 -7.11 16.78
C GLU A 378 13.97 -6.98 17.97
N PRO A 379 13.79 -8.06 18.77
CA PRO A 379 12.88 -8.02 19.89
C PRO A 379 13.41 -7.07 20.97
N MET A 380 12.73 -5.92 21.13
CA MET A 380 12.90 -5.11 22.34
C MET A 380 12.11 -5.77 23.47
N THR A 381 12.85 -6.44 24.36
CA THR A 381 12.30 -6.98 25.60
C THR A 381 11.66 -5.84 26.41
N PRO A 382 10.40 -5.97 26.87
CA PRO A 382 9.88 -5.09 27.89
C PRO A 382 10.68 -5.34 29.15
N ALA A 383 11.50 -4.38 29.57
CA ALA A 383 12.16 -4.43 30.86
C ALA A 383 11.07 -4.37 31.95
N LEU A 384 10.68 -5.53 32.49
CA LEU A 384 10.06 -5.57 33.81
C LEU A 384 11.07 -4.97 34.80
N PRO A 385 10.65 -4.10 35.72
CA PRO A 385 11.54 -3.59 36.75
C PRO A 385 11.93 -4.74 37.69
N THR A 386 13.18 -5.20 37.59
CA THR A 386 13.78 -6.08 38.58
C THR A 386 13.98 -5.33 39.90
N PRO A 387 13.71 -5.95 41.06
CA PRO A 387 13.91 -5.30 42.34
C PRO A 387 15.41 -5.09 42.59
N THR A 388 15.75 -3.88 43.01
CA THR A 388 17.09 -3.43 43.36
C THR A 388 17.72 -4.32 44.44
N PRO A 389 18.92 -4.89 44.25
CA PRO A 389 19.68 -5.43 45.37
C PRO A 389 20.50 -4.30 46.01
N SER A 390 20.37 -4.17 47.34
CA SER A 390 21.22 -3.28 48.16
C SER A 390 22.64 -3.87 48.29
N PRO A 391 23.68 -3.03 48.51
CA PRO A 391 25.07 -3.45 48.38
C PRO A 391 25.60 -4.05 49.69
N SER A 392 26.27 -5.20 49.62
CA SER A 392 27.30 -5.53 50.60
C SER A 392 28.32 -6.56 50.11
N GLN A 393 29.57 -6.09 50.19
CA GLN A 393 30.80 -6.80 50.53
C GLN A 393 31.52 -7.62 49.45
N ALA A 394 32.65 -7.03 49.07
CA ALA A 394 33.76 -7.63 48.35
C ALA A 394 34.49 -8.66 49.21
N ILE A 395 34.88 -9.78 48.59
CA ILE A 395 36.14 -10.50 48.89
C ILE A 395 36.72 -10.98 47.56
N ALA A 396 38.01 -10.72 47.38
CA ALA A 396 38.84 -11.07 46.25
C ALA A 396 39.18 -12.58 46.22
N ASP A 397 39.42 -13.14 45.04
CA ASP A 397 40.57 -14.02 44.84
C ASP A 397 41.04 -14.03 43.38
N GLU A 398 42.36 -14.15 43.23
CA GLU A 398 43.19 -13.95 42.05
C GLU A 398 43.93 -15.26 41.75
N SER A 399 43.93 -15.78 40.50
CA SER A 399 45.09 -16.44 39.82
C SER A 399 44.76 -17.12 38.47
N GLN A 400 45.19 -16.48 37.37
CA GLN A 400 46.11 -16.92 36.26
C GLN A 400 46.17 -18.39 35.73
N PRO A 401 46.80 -18.69 34.55
CA PRO A 401 47.04 -17.95 33.29
C PRO A 401 46.82 -18.85 31.99
N PRO A 402 47.18 -18.40 30.76
CA PRO A 402 46.66 -18.91 29.48
C PRO A 402 47.61 -19.83 28.68
N GLU A 403 47.08 -20.50 27.64
CA GLU A 403 47.87 -21.14 26.57
C GLU A 403 47.65 -20.45 25.20
N GLU A 404 48.78 -20.15 24.58
CA GLU A 404 48.94 -19.62 23.22
C GLU A 404 48.91 -20.73 22.16
N SER A 405 48.44 -20.40 20.94
CA SER A 405 49.24 -20.69 19.73
C SER A 405 48.96 -19.69 18.61
N SER A 406 49.90 -18.76 18.44
CA SER A 406 50.65 -18.41 17.21
C SER A 406 50.30 -19.27 15.98
N THR A 407 50.18 -18.85 14.71
CA THR A 407 50.63 -17.72 13.84
C THR A 407 50.06 -18.06 12.44
N GLN A 408 49.80 -17.19 11.45
CA GLN A 408 50.73 -16.25 10.80
C GLN A 408 49.98 -15.41 9.72
N GLU A 409 50.33 -14.12 9.68
CA GLU A 409 50.41 -13.11 8.59
C GLU A 409 49.78 -13.40 7.20
N THR A 410 49.08 -12.43 6.58
CA THR A 410 49.74 -11.36 5.82
C THR A 410 48.86 -10.11 5.60
N VAL A 411 49.42 -8.97 5.99
CA VAL A 411 49.48 -7.64 5.35
C VAL A 411 48.52 -7.33 4.20
N ASP A 412 47.63 -6.35 4.36
CA ASP A 412 47.64 -5.18 3.47
C ASP A 412 47.00 -3.92 4.07
N SER A 413 47.66 -2.81 3.80
CA SER A 413 47.41 -1.48 4.34
C SER A 413 46.31 -0.73 3.56
N SER A 414 45.37 -0.10 4.26
CA SER A 414 44.68 1.10 3.73
C SER A 414 44.15 1.99 4.86
N THR A 415 44.69 3.20 4.93
CA THR A 415 44.26 4.31 5.80
C THR A 415 43.02 4.98 5.20
N PRO A 416 42.00 5.35 5.99
CA PRO A 416 40.79 5.98 5.46
C PRO A 416 40.94 7.51 5.30
N PRO A 417 40.27 8.15 4.32
CA PRO A 417 40.22 9.60 4.23
C PRO A 417 39.11 10.20 5.12
N THR A 418 39.48 11.27 5.82
CA THR A 418 38.62 12.19 6.58
C THR A 418 37.54 12.88 5.74
N PRO A 419 36.39 13.25 6.34
CA PRO A 419 35.26 13.87 5.63
C PRO A 419 35.47 15.38 5.39
N PRO A 420 34.79 15.99 4.39
CA PRO A 420 34.95 17.40 4.05
C PRO A 420 34.12 18.32 4.97
N THR A 421 34.77 19.42 5.33
CA THR A 421 34.29 20.57 6.11
C THR A 421 33.18 21.34 5.39
N THR A 422 32.07 21.60 6.09
CA THR A 422 30.97 22.49 5.67
C THR A 422 31.30 23.96 6.01
N PRO A 423 30.99 24.95 5.15
CA PRO A 423 31.10 26.37 5.51
C PRO A 423 29.84 26.86 6.27
N PRO A 424 29.95 27.94 7.09
CA PRO A 424 28.88 28.36 7.98
C PRO A 424 27.75 29.11 7.27
N LEU A 425 26.53 28.83 7.73
CA LEU A 425 25.28 29.46 7.32
C LEU A 425 25.22 30.92 7.83
N SER A 426 24.91 31.85 6.93
CA SER A 426 24.71 33.27 7.23
C SER A 426 23.34 33.48 7.91
N THR A 427 23.34 34.16 9.06
CA THR A 427 22.13 34.60 9.76
C THR A 427 21.49 35.81 9.08
N PRO A 428 20.14 35.88 8.97
CA PRO A 428 19.45 37.11 8.55
C PRO A 428 19.25 38.09 9.75
N PRO A 429 19.13 39.40 9.50
CA PRO A 429 18.98 40.41 10.55
C PRO A 429 17.54 40.43 11.13
N PRO A 430 17.35 40.98 12.35
CA PRO A 430 16.07 40.96 13.04
C PRO A 430 15.07 41.98 12.46
N SER A 431 13.81 41.55 12.36
CA SER A 431 12.66 42.38 12.01
C SER A 431 12.25 43.29 13.19
N THR A 432 12.12 44.58 12.93
CA THR A 432 11.52 45.57 13.83
C THR A 432 9.99 45.43 13.88
N PRO A 433 9.34 45.62 15.04
CA PRO A 433 7.87 45.61 15.14
C PRO A 433 7.26 46.96 14.71
N PRO A 434 6.01 46.98 14.21
CA PRO A 434 5.34 48.23 13.87
C PRO A 434 4.85 48.95 15.13
N SER A 435 5.07 50.26 15.18
CA SER A 435 4.45 51.17 16.13
C SER A 435 3.30 51.90 15.43
N SER A 436 2.12 51.83 16.05
CA SER A 436 0.91 52.68 15.91
C SER A 436 0.27 52.82 14.53
#